data_AF-A0A1I5E2N9-F1
#
_entry.id   AF-A0A1I5E2N9-F1
#
_cell.length_a   1.000
_cell.length_b   1.000
_cell.length_c   1.000
_cell.angle_alpha   90.00
_cell.angle_beta   90.00
_cell.angle_gamma   90.00
#
_symmetry.space_group_name_H-M   'P 1'
#
loop_
_entity.id
_entity.type
_entity.pdbx_description
1 polymer ?
#
loop_
_entity_poly.entity_id
_entity_poly.type
_entity_poly.pdbx_seq_one_letter_code
_entity_poly.pdbx_strand_id
1 'polypeptide(L)'
;MRNMRLNYNIQDKHAEKFISFLILGVLHSLDKELISIEEAEGFIFMPSTCAPLKEIKASDALINIIETGCQLEDVESLRPDKLSECVSEMIEDTLSVIKNNKEIGRLVKKRIKVIG
;
A
#
# COMPACT_ATOMS: atom_id res chain seq x y z
N MET A 1 19.83 7.64 -19.24
CA MET A 1 19.15 6.49 -18.62
C MET A 1 18.09 5.97 -19.58
N ARG A 2 17.99 4.65 -19.75
CA ARG A 2 16.91 4.03 -20.53
C ARG A 2 15.65 4.07 -19.66
N ASN A 3 14.60 4.75 -20.11
CA ASN A 3 13.36 4.86 -19.34
C ASN A 3 12.63 3.51 -19.37
N MET A 4 12.85 2.70 -18.34
CA MET A 4 12.19 1.41 -18.17
C MET A 4 10.89 1.58 -17.37
N ARG A 5 9.80 0.97 -17.83
CA ARG A 5 8.48 1.02 -17.17
C ARG A 5 7.96 -0.38 -16.92
N LEU A 6 7.70 -0.70 -15.65
CA LEU A 6 6.97 -1.90 -15.25
C LEU A 6 5.46 -1.61 -15.29
N ASN A 7 4.72 -2.40 -16.06
CA ASN A 7 3.26 -2.29 -16.15
C ASN A 7 2.62 -3.54 -15.56
N TYR A 8 1.83 -3.36 -14.50
CA TYR A 8 1.06 -4.42 -13.87
C TYR A 8 -0.43 -4.19 -14.16
N ASN A 9 -1.01 -5.03 -15.02
CA ASN A 9 -2.43 -4.95 -15.38
C ASN A 9 -3.19 -6.06 -14.65
N ILE A 10 -4.24 -5.67 -13.93
CA ILE A 10 -5.08 -6.53 -13.12
C ILE A 10 -6.53 -6.05 -13.23
N GLN A 11 -7.49 -6.95 -13.05
CA GLN A 11 -8.91 -6.56 -13.00
C GLN A 11 -9.21 -5.77 -11.72
N ASP A 12 -10.07 -4.76 -11.81
CA ASP A 12 -10.44 -3.85 -10.73
C ASP A 12 -10.83 -4.59 -9.44
N LYS A 13 -11.65 -5.65 -9.56
CA LYS A 13 -12.05 -6.49 -8.41
C LYS A 13 -10.88 -7.07 -7.61
N HIS A 14 -9.71 -7.25 -8.24
CA HIS A 14 -8.52 -7.78 -7.59
C HIS A 14 -7.48 -6.70 -7.26
N ALA A 15 -7.72 -5.45 -7.64
CA ALA A 15 -6.79 -4.35 -7.39
C ALA A 15 -6.67 -4.06 -5.89
N GLU A 16 -7.77 -4.03 -5.14
CA GLU A 16 -7.74 -3.84 -3.68
C GLU A 16 -6.81 -4.86 -3.02
N LYS A 17 -7.00 -6.15 -3.31
CA LYS A 17 -6.14 -7.24 -2.83
C LYS A 17 -4.67 -7.05 -3.19
N PHE A 18 -4.38 -6.64 -4.42
CA PHE A 18 -3.01 -6.40 -4.86
C PHE A 18 -2.36 -5.25 -4.09
N ILE A 19 -3.09 -4.15 -3.91
CA ILE A 19 -2.60 -3.00 -3.16
C ILE A 19 -2.43 -3.32 -1.68
N SER A 20 -3.33 -4.07 -1.05
CA SER A 20 -3.15 -4.51 0.33
C SER A 20 -1.88 -5.35 0.51
N PHE A 21 -1.53 -6.20 -0.46
CA PHE A 21 -0.26 -6.95 -0.40
C PHE A 21 0.97 -6.06 -0.57
N LEU A 22 0.88 -5.05 -1.45
CA LEU A 22 1.95 -4.07 -1.61
C LEU A 22 2.15 -3.28 -0.32
N ILE A 23 1.07 -2.75 0.27
CA ILE A 23 1.10 -2.02 1.54
C ILE A 23 1.71 -2.89 2.64
N LEU A 24 1.26 -4.15 2.78
CA LEU A 24 1.79 -5.05 3.80
C LEU A 24 3.31 -5.28 3.63
N GLY A 25 3.78 -5.44 2.39
CA GLY A 25 5.20 -5.57 2.10
C GLY A 25 6.00 -4.29 2.41
N VAL A 26 5.45 -3.13 2.07
CA VAL A 26 6.06 -1.81 2.37
C VAL A 26 6.14 -1.60 3.88
N LEU A 27 5.05 -1.81 4.61
CA LEU A 27 5.00 -1.65 6.06
C LEU A 27 5.94 -2.60 6.80
N HIS A 28 6.03 -3.87 6.39
CA HIS A 28 7.01 -4.78 6.98
C HIS A 28 8.46 -4.39 6.66
N SER A 29 8.71 -3.82 5.48
CA SER A 29 10.04 -3.32 5.13
C SER A 29 10.39 -2.11 5.98
N LEU A 30 9.41 -1.23 6.23
CA LEU A 30 9.57 -0.07 7.09
C LEU A 30 9.78 -0.46 8.57
N ASP A 31 8.96 -1.38 9.11
CA ASP A 31 9.09 -1.93 10.47
C ASP A 31 10.45 -2.60 10.73
N LYS A 32 11.10 -3.10 9.67
CA LYS A 32 12.41 -3.74 9.72
C LYS A 32 13.55 -2.78 9.36
N GLU A 33 13.25 -1.48 9.22
CA GLU A 33 14.20 -0.42 8.86
C GLU A 33 14.96 -0.72 7.55
N LEU A 34 14.33 -1.44 6.62
CA LEU A 34 14.90 -1.82 5.32
C LEU A 34 14.70 -0.74 4.25
N ILE A 35 13.71 0.12 4.44
CA ILE A 35 13.40 1.26 3.58
C ILE A 35 13.11 2.48 4.47
N SER A 36 13.29 3.67 3.92
CA SER A 36 12.86 4.92 4.58
C SER A 36 11.36 5.18 4.41
N ILE A 37 10.83 6.15 5.17
CA ILE A 37 9.48 6.67 4.98
C ILE A 37 9.33 7.28 3.57
N GLU A 38 10.31 8.06 3.11
CA GLU A 38 10.34 8.63 1.76
C GLU A 38 10.25 7.55 0.66
N GLU A 39 10.95 6.43 0.83
CA GLU A 39 10.82 5.29 -0.09
C GLU A 39 9.41 4.68 -0.04
N ALA A 40 8.85 4.50 1.16
CA ALA A 40 7.49 3.98 1.34
C ALA A 40 6.42 4.88 0.69
N GLU A 41 6.58 6.21 0.78
CA GLU A 41 5.77 7.19 0.05
C GLU A 41 5.89 7.00 -1.46
N GLY A 42 7.11 6.90 -1.97
CA GLY A 42 7.38 6.65 -3.40
C GLY A 42 6.76 5.35 -3.92
N PHE A 43 6.50 4.36 -3.05
CA PHE A 43 5.82 3.13 -3.41
C PHE A 43 4.30 3.20 -3.37
N ILE A 44 3.71 3.74 -2.30
CA ILE A 44 2.25 3.64 -2.12
C ILE A 44 1.60 4.75 -1.31
N PHE A 45 2.29 5.35 -0.34
CA PHE A 45 1.71 6.35 0.57
C PHE A 45 1.74 7.76 -0.02
N MET A 46 1.04 7.94 -1.14
CA MET A 46 0.82 9.24 -1.76
C MET A 46 -0.67 9.56 -1.83
N PRO A 47 -1.09 10.83 -1.62
CA PRO A 47 -2.48 11.24 -1.78
C PRO A 47 -3.07 10.92 -3.17
N SER A 48 -2.23 10.94 -4.20
CA SER A 48 -2.59 10.60 -5.58
C SER A 48 -3.02 9.14 -5.76
N THR A 49 -2.60 8.23 -4.87
CA THR A 49 -2.99 6.81 -4.88
C THR A 49 -4.46 6.62 -4.51
N CYS A 50 -5.04 7.52 -3.69
CA CYS A 50 -6.40 7.35 -3.18
C CYS A 50 -7.48 7.51 -4.26
N ALA A 51 -7.31 8.47 -5.18
CA ALA A 51 -8.31 8.77 -6.21
C ALA A 51 -8.67 7.56 -7.10
N PRO A 52 -7.73 6.86 -7.76
CA PRO A 52 -8.06 5.71 -8.59
C PRO A 52 -8.63 4.53 -7.79
N LEU A 53 -8.27 4.38 -6.51
CA LEU A 53 -8.83 3.35 -5.64
C LEU A 53 -10.29 3.63 -5.25
N LYS A 54 -10.63 4.90 -5.00
CA LYS A 54 -12.01 5.34 -4.78
C LYS A 54 -12.87 5.11 -6.02
N GLU A 55 -12.34 5.35 -7.23
CA GLU A 55 -13.05 5.10 -8.51
C GLU A 55 -13.47 3.64 -8.69
N ILE A 56 -12.60 2.70 -8.31
CA ILE A 56 -12.91 1.25 -8.38
C ILE A 56 -13.67 0.72 -7.16
N LYS A 57 -14.13 1.61 -6.26
CA LYS A 57 -14.85 1.29 -5.02
C LYS A 57 -14.07 0.35 -4.10
N ALA A 58 -12.76 0.60 -3.96
CA ALA A 58 -11.97 -0.03 -2.90
C ALA A 58 -12.55 0.33 -1.52
N SER A 59 -12.34 -0.55 -0.54
CA SER A 59 -12.83 -0.34 0.82
C SER A 59 -12.27 0.94 1.46
N ASP A 60 -13.11 1.65 2.22
CA ASP A 60 -12.69 2.84 2.99
C ASP A 60 -11.56 2.49 3.97
N ALA A 61 -11.55 1.26 4.50
CA ALA A 61 -10.45 0.76 5.33
C ALA A 61 -9.10 0.77 4.59
N LEU A 62 -9.05 0.35 3.32
CA LEU A 62 -7.81 0.44 2.53
C LEU A 62 -7.40 1.90 2.30
N ILE A 63 -8.36 2.76 1.97
CA ILE A 63 -8.12 4.19 1.74
C ILE A 63 -7.54 4.84 3.00
N ASN A 64 -8.13 4.58 4.17
CA ASN A 64 -7.67 5.13 5.44
C ASN A 64 -6.23 4.71 5.76
N ILE A 65 -5.84 3.46 5.46
CA ILE A 65 -4.45 3.01 5.65
C ILE A 65 -3.49 3.84 4.78
N ILE A 66 -3.86 4.13 3.54
CA ILE A 66 -3.02 4.95 2.65
C ILE A 66 -2.93 6.39 3.15
N GLU A 67 -4.06 6.97 3.55
CA GLU A 67 -4.14 8.33 4.10
C GLU A 67 -3.33 8.45 5.40
N THR A 68 -3.38 7.46 6.31
CA THR A 68 -2.52 7.38 7.49
C THR A 68 -1.04 7.28 7.12
N GLY A 69 -0.71 6.47 6.10
CA GLY A 69 0.67 6.33 5.62
C GLY A 69 1.26 7.64 5.10
N CYS A 70 0.44 8.52 4.52
CA CYS A 70 0.86 9.86 4.06
C CYS A 70 1.20 10.81 5.22
N GLN A 71 1.04 10.39 6.47
CA GLN A 71 1.32 11.19 7.67
C GLN A 71 2.48 10.63 8.48
N LEU A 72 3.17 9.57 8.00
CA LEU A 72 4.22 8.91 8.75
C LEU A 72 5.44 9.83 9.00
N GLU A 73 5.79 10.71 8.06
CA GLU A 73 6.87 11.68 8.24
C GLU A 73 6.54 12.68 9.38
N ASP A 74 5.27 13.10 9.49
CA ASP A 74 4.80 13.94 10.59
C ASP A 74 4.87 13.20 11.93
N VAL A 75 4.53 11.91 11.95
CA VAL A 75 4.66 11.07 13.15
C VAL A 75 6.13 10.92 13.55
N GLU A 76 7.03 10.64 12.62
CA GLU A 76 8.46 10.51 12.89
C GLU A 76 9.04 11.82 13.47
N SER A 77 8.67 12.96 12.89
CA SER A 77 9.21 14.26 13.29
C SER A 77 8.64 14.79 14.61
N LEU A 78 7.34 14.59 14.86
CA LEU A 78 6.65 15.14 16.05
C LEU A 78 6.57 14.15 17.22
N ARG A 79 6.50 12.84 16.95
CA ARG A 79 6.30 11.77 17.93
C ARG A 79 7.03 10.47 17.53
N PRO A 80 8.38 10.50 17.46
CA PRO A 80 9.16 9.34 17.02
C PRO A 80 8.94 8.09 17.90
N ASP A 81 8.60 8.28 19.18
CA ASP A 81 8.25 7.20 20.12
C ASP A 81 6.97 6.45 19.72
N LYS A 82 6.13 7.05 18.87
CA LYS A 82 4.87 6.48 18.37
C LYS A 82 4.98 5.86 16.99
N LEU A 83 6.10 6.05 16.28
CA LEU A 83 6.23 5.57 14.90
C LEU A 83 6.09 4.04 14.81
N SER A 84 6.78 3.29 15.66
CA SER A 84 6.73 1.82 15.66
C SER A 84 5.33 1.29 15.99
N GLU A 85 4.62 1.93 16.93
CA GLU A 85 3.24 1.59 17.28
C GLU A 85 2.30 1.85 16.09
N CYS A 86 2.42 3.02 15.45
CA CYS A 86 1.63 3.39 14.29
C CYS A 86 1.82 2.42 13.12
N VAL A 87 3.08 2.07 12.78
CA VAL A 87 3.38 1.10 11.72
C VAL A 87 2.80 -0.28 12.06
N SER A 88 2.90 -0.70 13.32
CA SER A 88 2.34 -1.98 13.78
C SER A 88 0.81 -2.02 13.67
N GLU A 89 0.12 -0.94 14.04
CA GLU A 89 -1.34 -0.81 13.88
C GLU A 89 -1.74 -0.86 12.40
N MET A 90 -1.02 -0.13 11.53
CA MET A 90 -1.27 -0.16 10.09
C MET A 90 -1.08 -1.57 9.48
N ILE A 91 -0.13 -2.36 10.00
CA ILE A 91 0.04 -3.76 9.59
C ILE A 91 -1.21 -4.57 9.94
N GLU A 92 -1.70 -4.48 11.18
CA GLU A 92 -2.90 -5.18 11.63
C GLU A 92 -4.16 -4.75 10.85
N ASP A 93 -4.31 -3.45 10.58
CA ASP A 93 -5.39 -2.91 9.77
C ASP A 93 -5.34 -3.47 8.34
N THR A 94 -4.13 -3.53 7.75
CA THR A 94 -3.92 -4.11 6.42
C THR A 94 -4.26 -5.59 6.39
N LEU A 95 -3.86 -6.34 7.43
CA LEU A 95 -4.21 -7.76 7.58
C LEU A 95 -5.73 -7.95 7.70
N SER A 96 -6.42 -7.05 8.41
CA SER A 96 -7.89 -7.05 8.51
C SER A 96 -8.57 -6.81 7.15
N VAL A 97 -8.08 -5.83 6.37
CA VAL A 97 -8.56 -5.59 4.99
C VAL A 97 -8.39 -6.84 4.13
N ILE A 98 -7.21 -7.47 4.18
CA ILE A 98 -6.94 -8.71 3.45
C ILE A 98 -7.94 -9.79 3.87
N LYS A 99 -8.06 -10.07 5.17
CA LYS A 99 -8.92 -11.14 5.70
C LYS A 99 -10.39 -10.98 5.29
N ASN A 100 -10.88 -9.74 5.19
CA ASN A 100 -12.26 -9.43 4.86
C ASN A 100 -12.52 -9.28 3.36
N ASN A 101 -11.48 -9.32 2.52
CA ASN A 101 -11.61 -9.15 1.08
C ASN A 101 -12.18 -10.41 0.40
N LYS A 102 -13.32 -10.25 -0.28
CA LYS A 102 -14.09 -11.33 -0.91
C LYS A 102 -13.34 -12.02 -2.06
N GLU A 103 -12.29 -11.41 -2.60
CA GLU A 103 -11.46 -11.98 -3.67
C GLU A 103 -10.20 -12.70 -3.16
N ILE A 104 -10.03 -12.84 -1.84
CA ILE A 104 -9.03 -13.76 -1.27
C ILE A 104 -9.35 -15.22 -1.61
N GLY A 105 -8.31 -16.03 -1.78
CA GLY A 105 -8.42 -17.43 -2.19
C GLY A 105 -8.79 -17.65 -3.66
N ARG A 106 -9.08 -16.57 -4.41
CA ARG A 106 -9.44 -16.66 -5.84
C ARG A 106 -8.22 -16.43 -6.74
N LEU A 107 -8.24 -17.13 -7.88
CA LEU A 107 -7.23 -16.99 -8.94
C LEU A 107 -7.26 -15.56 -9.51
N VAL A 108 -6.10 -14.93 -9.59
CA VAL A 108 -5.93 -13.59 -10.14
C VAL A 108 -5.46 -13.71 -11.59
N LYS A 109 -6.27 -13.23 -12.54
CA LYS A 109 -5.82 -13.01 -13.92
C LYS A 109 -5.11 -11.66 -14.00
N LYS A 110 -3.80 -11.69 -14.23
CA LYS A 110 -2.94 -10.50 -14.37
C LYS A 110 -2.11 -10.55 -15.65
N ARG A 111 -1.55 -9.41 -16.04
CA ARG A 111 -0.51 -9.32 -17.07
C ARG A 111 0.60 -8.38 -16.58
N ILE A 112 1.85 -8.80 -16.73
CA ILE A 112 3.03 -7.98 -16.42
C ILE A 112 3.80 -7.73 -17.71
N LYS A 113 4.21 -6.49 -17.94
CA LYS A 113 5.09 -6.11 -19.07
C LYS A 113 6.17 -5.15 -18.60
N VAL A 114 7.39 -5.30 -19.13
CA VAL A 114 8.47 -4.32 -19.00
C VAL A 114 8.67 -3.66 -20.37
N ILE A 115 8.64 -2.33 -20.42
CA ILE A 115 8.80 -1.52 -21.63
C ILE A 115 10.05 -0.66 -21.46
N GLY A 116 10.96 -0.60 -22.44
CA GLY A 116 12.19 0.20 -22.37
C GLY A 116 12.74 0.57 -23.74
#